data_AF-A0A351FZC1-F1
#
_entry.id   AF-A0A351FZC1-F1
#
_cell.length_a   1.000
_cell.length_b   1.000
_cell.length_c   1.000
_cell.angle_alpha   90.00
_cell.angle_beta   90.00
_cell.angle_gamma   90.00
#
_symmetry.space_group_name_H-M   'P 1'
#
loop_
_entity.id
_entity.type
_entity.pdbx_description
1 polymer ?
#
loop_
_entity_poly.entity_id
_entity_poly.type
_entity_poly.pdbx_seq_one_letter_code
_entity_poly.pdbx_strand_id
1 'polypeptide(L)'
;MGGCVAMIPNLFPVALVFGCMSLAGIPVRISAVLTASAALGIAVDDTLHFFTWVKRSIDSGHDRQGAVREAFHRCAPAMFQTTLINGVGMLVYAFTLFLPTRLFASLMFSLLAAALVGDLIFLPALLVGPFGRFLRHNLVQPRRRAA
;
A
#
# COMPACT_ATOMS: atom_id res chain seq x y z
N MET A 1 3.84 16.49 3.50
CA MET A 1 4.74 15.90 2.48
C MET A 1 4.97 14.40 2.64
N GLY A 2 4.84 13.79 3.84
CA GLY A 2 5.01 12.33 4.02
C GLY A 2 4.09 11.46 3.15
N GLY A 3 2.84 11.91 2.91
CA GLY A 3 1.90 11.18 2.04
C GLY A 3 2.35 11.03 0.59
N CYS A 4 2.99 12.05 0.00
CA CYS A 4 3.46 11.96 -1.39
C CYS A 4 4.55 10.90 -1.57
N VAL A 5 5.38 10.68 -0.54
CA VAL A 5 6.43 9.65 -0.57
C VAL A 5 5.84 8.25 -0.34
N ALA A 6 4.75 8.15 0.43
CA ALA A 6 4.00 6.91 0.64
C ALA A 6 3.23 6.44 -0.62
N MET A 7 2.87 7.35 -1.53
CA MET A 7 2.17 6.99 -2.77
C MET A 7 3.08 6.30 -3.81
N ILE A 8 4.38 6.61 -3.81
CA ILE A 8 5.35 6.12 -4.81
C ILE A 8 5.44 4.58 -4.85
N PRO A 9 5.65 3.87 -3.72
CA PRO A 9 5.78 2.40 -3.75
C PRO A 9 4.50 1.69 -4.17
N ASN A 10 3.32 2.30 -3.93
CA ASN A 10 2.03 1.74 -4.32
C ASN A 10 1.65 1.99 -5.78
N LEU A 11 2.21 3.02 -6.40
CA LEU A 11 1.93 3.32 -7.79
C LEU A 11 2.52 2.25 -8.74
N PHE A 12 3.64 1.63 -8.36
CA PHE A 12 4.30 0.58 -9.13
C PHE A 12 3.44 -0.70 -9.29
N PRO A 13 2.97 -1.36 -8.21
CA PRO A 13 2.12 -2.55 -8.34
C PRO A 13 0.79 -2.25 -9.02
N VAL A 14 0.19 -1.07 -8.78
CA VAL A 14 -1.03 -0.65 -9.48
C VAL A 14 -0.78 -0.47 -10.97
N ALA A 15 0.30 0.22 -11.36
CA ALA A 15 0.68 0.38 -12.76
C ALA A 15 0.97 -0.97 -13.43
N LEU A 16 1.55 -1.92 -12.71
CA LEU A 16 1.81 -3.27 -13.21
C LEU A 16 0.50 -4.03 -13.47
N VAL A 17 -0.47 -3.98 -12.56
CA VAL A 17 -1.78 -4.61 -12.76
C VAL A 17 -2.52 -4.00 -13.95
N PHE A 18 -2.59 -2.67 -14.05
CA PHE A 18 -3.22 -1.99 -15.18
C PHE A 18 -2.46 -2.21 -16.50
N GLY A 19 -1.13 -2.26 -16.47
CA GLY A 19 -0.28 -2.58 -17.61
C GLY A 19 -0.55 -3.99 -18.13
N CYS A 20 -0.57 -4.99 -17.23
CA CYS A 20 -0.93 -6.37 -17.57
C CYS A 20 -2.35 -6.46 -18.13
N MET A 21 -3.32 -5.74 -17.53
CA MET A 21 -4.70 -5.71 -18.00
C MET A 21 -4.82 -5.12 -19.42
N SER A 22 -4.09 -4.04 -19.70
CA SER A 22 -4.04 -3.40 -21.02
C SER A 22 -3.36 -4.30 -22.07
N LEU A 23 -2.29 -5.00 -21.70
CA LEU A 23 -1.60 -5.94 -22.59
C LEU A 23 -2.46 -7.17 -22.91
N ALA A 24 -3.29 -7.62 -21.95
CA ALA A 24 -4.24 -8.71 -22.14
C ALA A 24 -5.48 -8.31 -22.98
N GLY A 25 -5.57 -7.06 -23.46
CA GLY A 25 -6.69 -6.58 -24.26
C GLY A 25 -7.99 -6.39 -23.47
N ILE A 26 -7.93 -6.37 -22.13
CA ILE A 26 -9.10 -6.15 -21.29
C ILE A 26 -9.43 -4.65 -21.30
N PRO A 27 -10.62 -4.23 -21.76
CA PRO A 27 -10.95 -2.82 -21.89
C PRO A 27 -11.01 -2.14 -20.51
N VAL A 28 -10.22 -1.07 -20.35
CA VAL A 28 -10.25 -0.22 -19.16
C VAL A 28 -11.55 0.59 -19.18
N ARG A 29 -12.54 0.17 -18.39
CA ARG A 29 -13.83 0.85 -18.23
C ARG A 29 -13.79 1.84 -17.07
N ILE A 30 -14.77 2.73 -17.00
CA ILE A 30 -14.94 3.66 -15.86
C ILE A 30 -14.96 2.91 -14.52
N SER A 31 -15.61 1.74 -14.47
CA SER A 31 -15.63 0.88 -13.28
C SER A 31 -14.22 0.46 -12.84
N ALA A 32 -13.31 0.19 -13.77
CA ALA A 32 -11.93 -0.18 -13.46
C ALA A 32 -11.16 0.98 -12.83
N VAL A 33 -11.33 2.20 -13.36
CA VAL A 33 -10.70 3.41 -12.82
C VAL A 33 -11.21 3.75 -11.41
N LEU A 34 -12.53 3.62 -11.18
CA LEU A 34 -13.12 3.79 -9.85
C LEU A 34 -12.56 2.75 -8.86
N THR A 35 -12.40 1.50 -9.31
CA THR A 35 -11.76 0.43 -8.51
C THR A 35 -10.32 0.79 -8.16
N ALA A 36 -9.54 1.27 -9.14
CA ALA A 36 -8.16 1.69 -8.96
C ALA A 36 -8.03 2.76 -7.88
N SER A 37 -8.89 3.77 -7.95
CA SER A 37 -8.91 4.88 -7.00
C SER A 37 -9.18 4.40 -5.57
N ALA A 38 -10.18 3.53 -5.40
CA ALA A 38 -10.50 2.95 -4.09
C ALA A 38 -9.36 2.07 -3.56
N ALA A 39 -8.81 1.17 -4.39
CA ALA A 39 -7.71 0.29 -4.01
C ALA A 39 -6.44 1.08 -3.65
N LEU A 40 -6.13 2.14 -4.40
CA LEU A 40 -5.01 3.03 -4.10
C LEU A 40 -5.20 3.73 -2.76
N GLY A 41 -6.41 4.17 -2.42
CA GLY A 41 -6.71 4.77 -1.12
C GLY A 41 -6.42 3.83 0.05
N ILE A 42 -6.80 2.56 -0.10
CA ILE A 42 -6.56 1.52 0.91
C ILE A 42 -5.06 1.23 1.05
N ALA A 43 -4.37 1.04 -0.09
CA ALA A 43 -2.93 0.78 -0.09
C ALA A 43 -2.11 1.95 0.52
N VAL A 44 -2.53 3.19 0.25
CA VAL A 44 -1.90 4.39 0.85
C VAL A 44 -2.13 4.44 2.36
N ASP A 45 -3.30 4.03 2.86
CA ASP A 45 -3.58 3.95 4.30
C ASP A 45 -2.68 2.92 4.99
N ASP A 46 -2.58 1.71 4.42
CA ASP A 46 -1.71 0.63 4.89
C ASP A 46 -0.24 1.09 4.97
N THR A 47 0.25 1.76 3.92
CA THR A 47 1.61 2.34 3.93
C THR A 47 1.78 3.44 4.96
N LEU A 48 0.79 4.32 5.14
CA LEU A 48 0.86 5.41 6.12
C LEU A 48 0.87 4.88 7.56
N HIS A 49 0.14 3.80 7.80
CA HIS A 49 0.17 3.05 9.07
C HIS A 49 1.57 2.50 9.35
N PHE A 50 2.18 1.83 8.37
CA PHE A 50 3.56 1.33 8.46
C PHE A 50 4.56 2.44 8.77
N PHE A 51 4.43 3.55 8.04
CA PHE A 51 5.32 4.70 8.15
C PHE A 51 5.26 5.35 9.54
N THR A 52 4.07 5.41 10.13
CA THR A 52 3.84 5.91 11.48
C THR A 52 4.57 5.05 12.52
N TRP A 53 4.54 3.72 12.34
CA TRP A 53 5.26 2.78 13.20
C TRP A 53 6.78 2.86 13.05
N VAL A 54 7.29 3.01 11.83
CA VAL A 54 8.73 3.24 11.58
C VAL A 54 9.18 4.52 12.27
N LYS A 55 8.43 5.62 12.12
CA LYS A 55 8.74 6.88 12.79
C LYS A 55 8.79 6.71 14.30
N ARG A 56 7.77 6.08 14.88
CA ARG A 56 7.70 5.84 16.33
C ARG A 56 8.88 5.00 16.84
N SER A 57 9.32 4.01 16.07
CA SER A 57 10.47 3.15 16.44
C SER A 57 11.79 3.90 16.36
N ILE A 58 11.98 4.79 15.36
CA ILE A 58 13.15 5.68 15.25
C ILE A 58 13.17 6.67 16.43
N ASP A 59 12.04 7.29 16.75
CA ASP A 59 11.92 8.22 17.89
C ASP A 59 12.18 7.52 19.24
N SER A 60 11.98 6.19 19.30
CA SER A 60 12.29 5.36 20.47
C SER A 60 13.77 4.93 20.55
N GLY A 61 14.63 5.43 19.66
CA GLY A 61 16.09 5.21 19.70
C GLY A 61 16.59 3.97 18.93
N HIS A 62 15.75 3.30 18.15
CA HIS A 62 16.19 2.16 17.33
C HIS A 62 17.02 2.62 16.14
N ASP A 63 18.05 1.84 15.79
CA ASP A 63 18.74 1.99 14.51
C ASP A 63 17.76 1.76 13.35
N ARG A 64 18.03 2.38 12.19
CA ARG A 64 17.11 2.40 11.04
C ARG A 64 16.68 1.02 10.59
N GLN A 65 17.59 0.04 10.58
CA GLN A 65 17.25 -1.34 10.22
C GLN A 65 16.37 -2.00 11.29
N GLY A 66 16.64 -1.73 12.57
CA GLY A 66 15.84 -2.21 13.69
C GLY A 66 14.42 -1.64 13.69
N ALA A 67 14.28 -0.33 13.42
CA ALA A 67 12.99 0.35 13.35
C ALA A 67 12.10 -0.17 12.21
N VAL A 68 12.69 -0.43 11.03
CA VAL A 68 11.96 -1.02 9.89
C VAL A 68 11.54 -2.46 10.20
N ARG A 69 12.42 -3.25 10.85
CA ARG A 69 12.12 -4.63 11.21
C ARG A 69 11.00 -4.74 12.25
N GLU A 70 11.02 -3.89 13.28
CA GLU A 70 9.97 -3.83 14.31
C GLU A 70 8.63 -3.38 13.71
N ALA A 71 8.64 -2.31 12.91
CA ALA A 71 7.45 -1.85 12.21
C ALA A 71 6.90 -2.93 11.28
N PHE A 72 7.77 -3.65 10.56
CA PHE A 72 7.37 -4.76 9.71
C PHE A 72 6.70 -5.88 10.51
N HIS A 73 7.29 -6.32 11.60
CA HIS A 73 6.71 -7.38 12.44
C HIS A 73 5.33 -7.02 13.01
N ARG A 74 5.06 -5.74 13.28
CA ARG A 74 3.77 -5.28 13.78
C ARG A 74 2.75 -4.99 12.70
N CYS A 75 3.16 -4.37 11.60
CA CYS A 75 2.26 -3.94 10.54
C CYS A 75 1.94 -5.05 9.55
N ALA A 76 2.88 -5.94 9.22
CA ALA A 76 2.64 -7.04 8.28
C ALA A 76 1.40 -7.89 8.62
N PRO A 77 1.20 -8.38 9.87
CA PRO A 77 -0.02 -9.13 10.20
C PRO A 77 -1.29 -8.29 10.11
N ALA A 78 -1.23 -6.99 10.45
CA ALA A 78 -2.38 -6.09 10.36
C ALA A 78 -2.79 -5.83 8.90
N MET A 79 -1.82 -5.52 8.02
CA MET A 79 -2.04 -5.30 6.58
C MET A 79 -2.54 -6.59 5.89
N PHE A 80 -2.05 -7.75 6.33
CA PHE A 80 -2.52 -9.03 5.82
C PHE A 80 -3.99 -9.27 6.20
N GLN A 81 -4.38 -8.96 7.44
CA GLN A 81 -5.77 -9.07 7.88
C GLN A 81 -6.70 -8.13 7.12
N THR A 82 -6.33 -6.87 6.93
CA THR A 82 -7.16 -5.90 6.17
C THR A 82 -7.34 -6.35 4.72
N THR A 83 -6.25 -6.78 4.07
CA THR A 83 -6.30 -7.29 2.69
C THR A 83 -7.13 -8.57 2.59
N LEU A 84 -7.00 -9.49 3.55
CA LEU A 84 -7.77 -10.72 3.55
C LEU A 84 -9.28 -10.45 3.73
N ILE A 85 -9.65 -9.62 4.70
CA ILE A 85 -11.05 -9.23 4.95
C ILE A 85 -11.62 -8.57 3.70
N ASN A 86 -10.90 -7.62 3.11
CA ASN A 86 -11.38 -6.90 1.94
C ASN A 86 -11.42 -7.80 0.69
N GLY A 87 -10.42 -8.66 0.52
CA GLY A 87 -10.36 -9.62 -0.58
C GLY A 87 -11.46 -10.68 -0.53
N VAL A 88 -11.75 -11.23 0.65
CA VAL A 88 -12.89 -12.14 0.86
C VAL A 88 -14.22 -11.41 0.67
N GLY A 89 -14.33 -10.17 1.15
CA GLY A 89 -15.49 -9.31 0.89
C GLY A 89 -15.74 -9.11 -0.60
N MET A 90 -14.67 -8.96 -1.40
CA MET A 90 -14.79 -8.86 -2.86
C MET A 90 -15.13 -10.19 -3.53
N LEU A 91 -14.63 -11.31 -3.02
CA LEU A 91 -14.94 -12.64 -3.58
C LEU A 91 -16.45 -12.95 -3.60
N VAL A 92 -17.22 -12.46 -2.62
CA VAL A 92 -18.69 -12.60 -2.61
C VAL A 92 -19.33 -11.96 -3.84
N TYR A 93 -18.82 -10.81 -4.27
CA TYR A 93 -19.29 -10.10 -5.46
C TYR A 93 -18.87 -10.77 -6.77
N ALA A 94 -17.93 -11.71 -6.76
CA ALA A 94 -17.54 -12.46 -7.96
C ALA A 94 -18.67 -13.40 -8.45
N PHE A 95 -19.58 -13.81 -7.56
CA PHE A 95 -20.71 -14.69 -7.88
C PHE A 95 -21.94 -13.96 -8.43
N THR A 96 -21.91 -12.64 -8.52
CA THR A 96 -23.04 -11.88 -9.07
C THR A 96 -23.18 -12.07 -10.58
N LEU A 97 -24.44 -12.10 -11.04
CA LEU A 97 -24.80 -12.15 -12.46
C LEU A 97 -24.54 -10.80 -13.17
N PHE A 98 -24.36 -9.72 -12.39
CA PHE A 98 -24.12 -8.39 -12.94
C PHE A 98 -22.63 -8.20 -13.32
N LEU A 99 -22.35 -8.30 -14.62
CA LEU A 99 -20.98 -8.27 -15.18
C LEU A 99 -20.11 -7.08 -14.69
N PRO A 100 -20.63 -5.83 -14.58
CA PRO A 100 -19.82 -4.72 -14.07
C PRO A 100 -19.32 -4.94 -12.64
N THR A 101 -20.16 -5.50 -11.76
CA THR A 101 -19.79 -5.77 -10.36
C THR A 101 -18.80 -6.93 -10.27
N ARG A 102 -18.95 -7.97 -11.10
CA ARG A 102 -18.00 -9.09 -11.14
C ARG A 102 -16.60 -8.66 -11.59
N LEU A 103 -16.53 -7.81 -12.62
CA LEU A 103 -15.26 -7.24 -13.09
C LEU A 103 -14.63 -6.29 -12.06
N PHE A 104 -15.44 -5.47 -11.41
CA PHE A 104 -15.01 -4.60 -10.31
C PHE A 104 -14.38 -5.40 -9.17
N ALA A 105 -15.06 -6.45 -8.72
CA ALA A 105 -14.61 -7.28 -7.60
C ALA A 105 -13.31 -8.03 -7.89
N SER A 106 -13.22 -8.67 -9.07
CA SER A 106 -12.00 -9.38 -9.49
C SER A 106 -10.80 -8.44 -9.67
N LEU A 107 -11.02 -7.25 -10.22
CA LEU A 107 -9.98 -6.24 -10.36
C LEU A 107 -9.55 -5.69 -8.99
N MET A 108 -10.50 -5.39 -8.09
CA MET A 108 -10.17 -4.90 -6.74
C MET A 108 -9.34 -5.92 -5.99
N PHE A 109 -9.76 -7.19 -6.01
CA PHE A 109 -9.00 -8.28 -5.40
C PHE A 109 -7.56 -8.34 -5.92
N SER A 110 -7.39 -8.26 -7.24
CA SER A 110 -6.07 -8.29 -7.88
C SER A 110 -5.21 -7.08 -7.49
N LEU A 111 -5.81 -5.89 -7.40
CA LEU A 111 -5.13 -4.66 -6.99
C LEU A 111 -4.71 -4.70 -5.52
N LEU A 112 -5.58 -5.15 -4.62
CA LEU A 112 -5.26 -5.29 -3.20
C LEU A 112 -4.18 -6.34 -2.96
N ALA A 113 -4.23 -7.46 -3.66
CA ALA A 113 -3.19 -8.48 -3.60
C ALA A 113 -1.84 -7.93 -4.09
N ALA A 114 -1.83 -7.23 -5.22
CA ALA A 114 -0.62 -6.59 -5.75
C ALA A 114 -0.09 -5.49 -4.82
N ALA A 115 -0.98 -4.69 -4.23
CA ALA A 115 -0.63 -3.66 -3.25
C ALA A 115 0.00 -4.27 -1.99
N LEU A 116 -0.59 -5.32 -1.43
CA LEU A 116 -0.03 -6.02 -0.27
C LEU A 116 1.37 -6.59 -0.57
N VAL A 117 1.57 -7.17 -1.75
CA VAL A 117 2.89 -7.64 -2.18
C VAL A 117 3.87 -6.47 -2.34
N GLY A 118 3.42 -5.36 -2.91
CA GLY A 118 4.17 -4.12 -2.97
C GLY A 118 4.60 -3.63 -1.59
N ASP A 119 3.66 -3.59 -0.65
CA ASP A 119 3.88 -3.09 0.69
C ASP A 119 4.77 -4.00 1.52
N LEU A 120 4.63 -5.33 1.41
CA LEU A 120 5.47 -6.25 2.18
C LEU A 120 6.87 -6.44 1.57
N ILE A 121 7.05 -6.23 0.27
CA ILE A 121 8.34 -6.47 -0.40
C ILE A 121 9.04 -5.15 -0.75
N PHE A 122 8.36 -4.26 -1.49
CA PHE A 122 8.96 -3.01 -1.95
C PHE A 122 9.13 -2.00 -0.82
N LEU A 123 8.18 -1.90 0.13
CA LEU A 123 8.27 -0.92 1.21
C LEU A 123 9.51 -1.12 2.11
N PRO A 124 9.80 -2.32 2.65
CA PRO A 124 11.03 -2.52 3.43
C PRO A 124 12.28 -2.38 2.58
N ALA A 125 12.27 -2.84 1.32
CA ALA A 125 13.40 -2.68 0.40
C ALA A 125 13.72 -1.20 0.12
N LEU A 126 12.70 -0.37 -0.08
CA LEU A 126 12.85 1.07 -0.32
C LEU A 126 13.33 1.82 0.93
N LEU A 127 12.84 1.40 2.11
CA LEU A 127 13.21 1.98 3.41
C LEU A 127 14.65 1.63 3.84
N VAL A 128 15.12 0.43 3.51
CA VAL A 128 16.52 0.01 3.73
C VAL A 128 17.45 0.62 2.68
N GLY A 129 16.95 0.80 1.45
CA GLY A 129 17.69 1.36 0.32
C GLY A 129 17.99 2.88 0.37
N PRO A 130 18.48 3.46 -0.75
CA PRO A 130 18.91 4.85 -0.82
C PRO A 130 17.80 5.87 -0.53
N PHE A 131 16.53 5.50 -0.78
CA PHE A 131 15.37 6.38 -0.54
C PHE A 131 15.09 6.67 0.93
N GLY A 132 15.35 5.72 1.83
CA GLY A 132 15.19 6.02 3.26
C GLY A 132 16.21 7.04 3.80
N ARG A 133 17.29 7.41 3.07
CA ARG A 133 18.15 8.57 3.44
C ARG A 133 17.38 9.88 3.28
N PHE A 134 16.56 10.01 2.25
CA PHE A 134 15.70 11.18 2.02
C PHE A 134 14.57 11.26 3.06
N LEU A 135 14.11 10.09 3.50
CA LEU A 135 13.09 9.94 4.52
C LEU A 135 13.58 10.35 5.92
N ARG A 136 14.84 10.06 6.28
CA ARG A 136 15.47 10.54 7.53
C ARG A 136 15.39 12.06 7.65
N HIS A 137 15.56 12.78 6.54
CA HIS A 137 15.53 14.25 6.52
C HIS A 137 14.13 14.82 6.77
N ASN A 138 13.06 14.05 6.50
CA ASN A 138 11.67 14.45 6.73
C ASN A 138 11.05 13.82 8.00
N LEU A 139 11.63 12.72 8.51
CA LEU A 139 11.19 12.03 9.73
C LEU A 139 11.82 12.63 10.99
N VAL A 140 13.08 13.11 10.89
CA VAL A 140 13.84 13.79 11.96
C VAL A 140 13.70 15.30 11.83
N GLN A 141 12.50 15.81 11.55
CA GLN A 141 12.19 17.17 11.99
C GLN A 141 11.68 17.05 13.42
N PRO A 142 12.46 17.47 14.44
CA PRO A 142 11.93 17.59 15.77
C PRO A 142 10.75 18.52 15.66
N ARG A 143 9.59 18.09 16.15
CA ARG A 143 8.42 18.95 16.36
C ARG A 143 8.84 20.03 17.35
N ARG A 144 9.54 21.05 16.86
CA ARG A 144 9.86 22.26 17.59
C ARG A 144 8.53 22.99 17.73
N ARG A 145 8.08 23.05 18.99
CA ARG A 145 7.15 24.01 19.58
C ARG A 145 5.68 23.85 19.22
N ALA A 146 4.91 23.42 20.21
CA ALA A 146 3.87 24.27 20.76
C ALA A 146 4.15 24.36 22.25
N ALA A 147 4.96 25.36 22.61
CA ALA A 147 5.02 25.96 23.93
C ALA A 147 4.11 27.17 23.90
#